data_AF-A0A965RB46-F1
#
_entry.id   AF-A0A965RB46-F1
#
_cell.length_a   1.000
_cell.length_b   1.000
_cell.length_c   1.000
_cell.angle_alpha   90.00
_cell.angle_beta   90.00
_cell.angle_gamma   90.00
#
_symmetry.space_group_name_H-M   'P 1'
#
loop_
_entity.id
_entity.type
_entity.pdbx_description
1 polymer ?
#
loop_
_entity_poly.entity_id
_entity_poly.type
_entity_poly.pdbx_seq_one_letter_code
_entity_poly.pdbx_strand_id
1 'polypeptide(L)'
;MNAQEFSSYKQLIPGSNLYFKMVPIPAGSFTMGNKKIELSEFWMGAFEVTRDEFDIFLKDEQTSQNSKLDAITRPSPQYVDLSWGMGKEGGYPANSMSQLSALMYCKWLYQKTKVFY
;
A
#
# COMPACT_ATOMS: atom_id res chain seq x y z
N MET A 1 -19.24 -2.08 -17.78
CA MET A 1 -17.98 -2.03 -16.99
C MET A 1 -17.00 -1.26 -17.84
N ASN A 2 -16.67 0.00 -17.49
CA ASN A 2 -15.63 0.73 -18.21
C ASN A 2 -14.29 0.10 -17.84
N ALA A 3 -13.59 -0.44 -18.84
CA ALA A 3 -12.22 -0.89 -18.66
C ALA A 3 -11.36 0.34 -18.34
N GLN A 4 -10.60 0.29 -17.24
CA GLN A 4 -9.60 1.30 -16.94
C GLN A 4 -8.60 1.33 -18.11
N GLU A 5 -8.42 2.50 -18.74
CA GLU A 5 -7.41 2.64 -19.79
C GLU A 5 -6.03 2.29 -19.23
N PHE A 6 -5.20 1.59 -20.02
CA PHE A 6 -3.85 1.17 -19.62
C PHE A 6 -2.86 2.33 -19.67
N SER A 7 -3.13 3.34 -18.84
CA SER A 7 -2.39 4.59 -18.72
C SER A 7 -2.08 4.87 -17.25
N SER A 8 -1.21 5.86 -17.01
CA SER A 8 -0.90 6.28 -15.64
C SER A 8 -2.12 6.93 -15.00
N TYR A 9 -2.42 6.59 -13.76
CA TYR A 9 -3.55 7.16 -13.03
C TYR A 9 -3.21 7.43 -11.57
N LYS A 10 -4.06 8.24 -10.92
CA LYS A 10 -3.97 8.51 -9.49
C LYS A 10 -4.98 7.64 -8.77
N GLN A 11 -4.50 6.73 -7.93
CA GLN A 11 -5.33 5.90 -7.09
C GLN A 11 -5.53 6.60 -5.75
N LEU A 12 -6.72 7.17 -5.55
CA LEU A 12 -7.09 7.80 -4.29
C LEU A 12 -7.25 6.75 -3.18
N ILE A 13 -6.84 7.12 -1.97
CA ILE A 13 -7.12 6.34 -0.75
C ILE A 13 -8.44 6.83 -0.18
N PRO A 14 -9.51 6.00 -0.19
CA PRO A 14 -10.82 6.42 0.31
C PRO A 14 -10.75 6.89 1.77
N GLY A 15 -11.39 8.03 2.06
CA GLY A 15 -11.35 8.66 3.39
C GLY A 15 -10.18 9.62 3.60
N SER A 16 -9.40 9.92 2.56
CA SER A 16 -8.32 10.92 2.60
C SER A 16 -8.20 11.67 1.26
N ASN A 17 -7.34 12.68 1.24
CA ASN A 17 -6.92 13.38 0.02
C ASN A 17 -5.59 12.85 -0.56
N LEU A 18 -5.06 11.75 0.00
CA LEU A 18 -3.83 11.12 -0.47
C LEU A 18 -4.09 10.18 -1.64
N TYR A 19 -3.09 10.01 -2.50
CA TYR A 19 -3.16 9.13 -3.65
C TYR A 19 -1.79 8.58 -4.02
N PHE A 20 -1.79 7.35 -4.54
CA PHE A 20 -0.63 6.78 -5.21
C PHE A 20 -0.67 7.12 -6.70
N LYS A 21 0.49 7.42 -7.30
CA LYS A 21 0.63 7.42 -8.76
C LYS A 21 0.91 5.99 -9.21
N MET A 22 0.01 5.43 -10.00
CA MET A 22 0.16 4.11 -10.61
C MET A 22 0.63 4.28 -12.05
N VAL A 23 1.65 3.52 -12.45
CA VAL A 23 2.19 3.49 -13.81
C VAL A 23 1.94 2.12 -14.45
N PRO A 24 1.51 2.07 -15.73
CA PRO A 24 1.31 0.82 -16.44
C PRO A 24 2.64 0.18 -16.82
N ILE A 25 2.76 -1.11 -16.58
CA ILE A 25 3.91 -1.95 -16.95
C ILE A 25 3.45 -2.92 -18.02
N PRO A 26 3.86 -2.74 -19.29
CA PRO A 26 3.37 -3.57 -20.38
C PRO A 26 3.85 -5.02 -20.22
N ALA A 27 3.04 -5.95 -20.74
CA ALA A 27 3.43 -7.35 -20.81
C ALA A 27 4.72 -7.51 -21.64
N GLY A 28 5.55 -8.46 -21.27
CA GLY A 28 6.80 -8.71 -21.98
C GLY A 28 7.71 -9.70 -21.27
N SER A 29 8.92 -9.82 -21.80
CA SER A 29 9.95 -10.70 -21.25
C SER A 29 11.20 -9.92 -20.90
N PHE A 30 11.84 -10.29 -19.80
CA PHE A 30 13.12 -9.71 -19.41
C PHE A 30 13.99 -10.75 -18.71
N THR A 31 15.29 -10.46 -18.64
CA THR A 31 16.26 -11.34 -17.98
C THR A 31 16.56 -10.79 -16.58
N MET A 32 16.33 -11.59 -15.55
CA MET A 32 16.68 -11.28 -14.17
C MET A 32 17.77 -12.25 -13.71
N GLY A 33 19.00 -11.77 -13.59
CA GLY A 33 20.17 -12.62 -13.41
C GLY A 33 20.34 -13.56 -14.62
N ASN A 34 20.26 -14.87 -14.39
CA ASN A 34 20.41 -15.89 -15.45
C ASN A 34 19.07 -16.48 -15.93
N LYS A 35 17.94 -15.93 -15.47
CA LYS A 35 16.61 -16.46 -15.81
C LYS A 35 15.87 -15.50 -16.73
N LYS A 36 15.22 -16.04 -17.76
CA LYS A 36 14.24 -15.32 -18.58
C LYS A 36 12.87 -15.42 -17.91
N ILE A 37 12.23 -14.28 -17.66
CA ILE A 37 10.94 -14.17 -16.99
C ILE A 37 9.97 -13.51 -17.97
N GLU A 38 8.80 -14.11 -18.12
CA GLU A 38 7.65 -13.56 -18.85
C GLU A 38 6.70 -12.93 -17.81
N LEU A 39 6.27 -11.69 -18.06
CA LEU A 39 5.35 -10.94 -17.21
C LEU A 39 4.11 -10.56 -18.02
N SER A 40 2.94 -10.79 -17.42
CA SER A 40 1.69 -10.16 -17.86
C SER A 40 1.72 -8.67 -17.57
N GLU A 41 0.85 -7.90 -18.22
CA GLU A 41 0.70 -6.47 -17.95
C GLU A 41 0.09 -6.23 -16.56
N PHE A 42 0.56 -5.20 -15.87
CA PHE A 42 0.05 -4.78 -14.56
C PHE A 42 0.35 -3.31 -14.29
N TRP A 43 -0.18 -2.75 -13.21
CA TRP A 43 0.20 -1.42 -12.73
C TRP A 43 1.11 -1.52 -11.51
N MET A 44 2.08 -0.62 -11.42
CA MET A 44 3.00 -0.53 -10.28
C MET A 44 2.99 0.90 -9.73
N GLY A 45 3.15 1.04 -8.41
CA GLY A 45 3.36 2.34 -7.80
C GLY A 45 4.62 3.00 -8.36
N ALA A 46 4.53 4.27 -8.75
CA ALA A 46 5.69 5.03 -9.25
C ALA A 46 6.74 5.28 -8.15
N PHE A 47 6.30 5.24 -6.89
CA PHE A 47 7.10 5.49 -5.70
C PHE A 47 6.78 4.44 -4.64
N GLU A 48 7.64 4.36 -3.63
CA GLU A 48 7.36 3.60 -2.40
C GLU A 48 6.11 4.15 -1.71
N VAL A 49 5.40 3.28 -0.98
CA VAL A 49 4.28 3.70 -0.14
C VAL A 49 4.80 4.66 0.92
N THR A 50 4.17 5.82 1.04
CA THR A 50 4.59 6.84 1.99
C THR A 50 4.05 6.56 3.39
N ARG A 51 4.72 7.10 4.40
CA ARG A 51 4.31 7.01 5.79
C ARG A 51 2.94 7.66 6.01
N ASP A 52 2.64 8.75 5.31
CA ASP A 52 1.33 9.43 5.35
C ASP A 52 0.20 8.48 4.89
N GLU A 53 0.42 7.75 3.80
CA GLU A 53 -0.55 6.78 3.26
C GLU A 53 -0.70 5.57 4.18
N PHE A 54 0.42 5.05 4.69
CA PHE A 54 0.42 3.89 5.58
C PHE A 54 -0.19 4.19 6.94
N ASP A 55 -0.02 5.41 7.45
CA ASP A 55 -0.61 5.85 8.71
C ASP A 55 -2.14 5.89 8.65
N ILE A 56 -2.75 6.10 7.48
CA ILE A 56 -4.22 5.99 7.32
C ILE A 56 -4.68 4.58 7.67
N PHE A 57 -3.98 3.57 7.16
CA PHE A 57 -4.28 2.17 7.50
C PHE A 57 -4.09 1.89 8.99
N LEU A 58 -2.99 2.34 9.59
CA LEU A 58 -2.71 2.12 11.00
C LEU A 58 -3.72 2.81 11.93
N LYS A 59 -4.26 3.96 11.51
CA LYS A 59 -5.21 4.77 12.28
C LYS A 59 -6.67 4.46 11.94
N ASP A 60 -6.96 3.65 10.92
CA ASP A 60 -8.32 3.28 10.55
C ASP A 60 -8.92 2.32 11.58
N GLU A 61 -9.74 2.89 12.47
CA GLU A 61 -10.43 2.17 13.54
C GLU A 61 -11.45 1.13 13.04
N GLN A 62 -11.89 1.23 11.78
CA GLN A 62 -12.85 0.31 11.18
C GLN A 62 -12.19 -0.93 10.56
N THR A 63 -10.86 -0.98 10.48
CA THR A 63 -10.13 -2.14 9.95
C THR A 63 -10.35 -3.35 10.86
N SER A 64 -11.30 -4.20 10.48
CA SER A 64 -11.66 -5.40 11.22
C SER A 64 -10.49 -6.39 11.27
N GLN A 65 -10.11 -6.78 12.49
CA GLN A 65 -9.11 -7.82 12.74
C GLN A 65 -9.73 -9.23 12.75
N ASN A 66 -10.88 -9.43 12.10
CA ASN A 66 -11.64 -10.69 12.09
C ASN A 66 -12.05 -11.19 13.50
N SER A 67 -12.49 -10.29 14.38
CA SER A 67 -12.88 -10.63 15.76
C SER A 67 -14.32 -10.17 16.05
N LYS A 68 -15.14 -11.06 16.63
CA LYS A 68 -16.48 -10.74 17.19
C LYS A 68 -16.42 -10.40 18.69
N LEU A 69 -15.24 -10.02 19.21
CA LEU A 69 -15.03 -9.80 20.64
C LEU A 69 -15.27 -8.33 21.03
N ASP A 70 -15.77 -8.15 22.25
CA ASP A 70 -16.15 -6.87 22.88
C ASP A 70 -14.94 -5.96 23.20
N ALA A 71 -13.72 -6.51 23.19
CA ALA A 71 -12.49 -5.75 23.36
C ALA A 71 -11.44 -6.20 22.35
N ILE A 72 -10.87 -5.24 21.62
CA ILE A 72 -9.79 -5.47 20.65
C ILE A 72 -8.56 -4.70 21.14
N THR A 73 -7.51 -5.43 21.47
CA THR A 73 -6.20 -4.85 21.75
C THR A 73 -5.59 -4.36 20.43
N ARG A 74 -5.38 -3.05 20.33
CA ARG A 74 -4.63 -2.45 19.21
C ARG A 74 -3.13 -2.67 19.43
N PRO A 75 -2.30 -2.72 18.36
CA PRO A 75 -0.86 -2.58 18.53
C PRO A 75 -0.59 -1.38 19.43
N SER A 76 0.23 -1.55 20.45
CA SER A 76 0.64 -0.43 21.26
C SER A 76 1.27 0.62 20.34
N PRO A 77 1.04 1.92 20.61
CA PRO A 77 1.74 2.97 19.89
C PRO A 77 3.24 2.67 19.86
N GLN A 78 3.89 2.97 18.74
CA GLN A 78 5.31 2.72 18.57
C GLN A 78 6.07 3.39 19.72
N TYR A 79 6.80 2.59 20.51
CA TYR A 79 7.57 3.07 21.65
C TYR A 79 8.74 3.98 21.25
N VAL A 80 9.17 3.87 20.00
CA VAL A 80 10.30 4.63 19.44
C VAL A 80 9.88 5.26 18.14
N ASP A 81 10.37 6.47 17.91
CA ASP A 81 10.30 7.11 16.61
C ASP A 81 11.24 6.42 15.60
N LEU A 82 10.67 5.57 14.75
CA LEU A 82 11.41 4.83 13.70
C LEU A 82 11.91 5.72 12.55
N SER A 83 11.54 7.00 12.49
CA SER A 83 12.12 7.96 11.54
C SER A 83 13.48 8.47 11.98
N TRP A 84 13.87 8.27 13.24
CA TRP A 84 15.13 8.78 13.80
C TRP A 84 15.34 10.29 13.57
N GLY A 85 14.24 11.06 13.51
CA GLY A 85 14.28 12.50 13.25
C GLY A 85 14.43 12.89 11.77
N MET A 86 14.38 11.94 10.84
CA MET A 86 14.51 12.19 9.39
C MET A 86 13.21 12.69 8.73
N GLY A 87 12.12 12.79 9.49
CA GLY A 87 10.80 13.19 8.98
C GLY A 87 9.87 12.01 8.73
N LYS A 88 8.57 12.29 8.79
CA LYS A 88 7.48 11.31 8.61
C LYS A 88 6.38 11.80 7.69
N GLU A 89 6.12 13.10 7.72
CA GLU A 89 5.04 13.73 6.98
C GLU A 89 5.57 14.45 5.74
N GLY A 90 4.78 14.49 4.68
CA GLY A 90 5.16 15.15 3.42
C GLY A 90 5.71 14.20 2.37
N GLY A 91 5.37 12.91 2.44
CA GLY A 91 5.68 11.93 1.40
C GLY A 91 6.96 11.10 1.63
N TYR A 92 7.46 11.03 2.86
CA TYR A 92 8.56 10.12 3.21
C TYR A 92 8.11 8.67 3.11
N PRO A 93 8.97 7.72 2.71
CA PRO A 93 8.60 6.32 2.58
C PRO A 93 8.27 5.69 3.94
N ALA A 94 7.26 4.82 3.94
CA ALA A 94 6.99 3.95 5.07
C ALA A 94 8.11 2.91 5.19
N ASN A 95 8.71 2.81 6.37
CA ASN A 95 9.82 1.90 6.64
C ASN A 95 9.59 1.11 7.92
N SER A 96 10.54 0.22 8.24
CA SER A 96 10.60 -0.48 9.53
C SER A 96 9.33 -1.30 9.82
N MET A 97 8.70 -1.82 8.77
CA MET A 97 7.49 -2.62 8.82
C MET A 97 7.78 -4.07 8.39
N SER A 98 7.01 -5.02 8.93
CA SER A 98 7.12 -6.42 8.51
C SER A 98 6.45 -6.65 7.15
N GLN A 99 6.87 -7.70 6.45
CA GLN A 99 6.19 -8.14 5.21
C GLN A 99 4.69 -8.39 5.44
N LEU A 100 4.33 -9.00 6.58
CA LEU A 100 2.92 -9.23 6.93
C LEU A 100 2.14 -7.91 7.03
N SER A 101 2.76 -6.86 7.57
CA SER A 101 2.16 -5.53 7.66
C SER A 101 1.88 -4.93 6.27
N ALA A 102 2.80 -5.12 5.32
CA ALA A 102 2.60 -4.70 3.92
C ALA A 102 1.43 -5.47 3.26
N LEU A 103 1.36 -6.79 3.47
CA LEU A 103 0.24 -7.59 2.94
C LEU A 103 -1.11 -7.18 3.54
N MET A 104 -1.15 -6.87 4.83
CA MET A 104 -2.38 -6.39 5.49
C MET A 104 -2.81 -5.01 5.00
N TYR A 105 -1.86 -4.15 4.66
CA TYR A 105 -2.13 -2.87 4.01
C TYR A 105 -2.74 -3.05 2.62
N CYS A 106 -2.18 -3.91 1.77
CA CYS A 106 -2.77 -4.22 0.45
C CYS A 106 -4.17 -4.83 0.59
N LYS A 107 -4.37 -5.72 1.56
CA LYS A 107 -5.69 -6.30 1.87
C LYS A 107 -6.69 -5.22 2.31
N TRP A 108 -6.27 -4.29 3.16
CA TRP A 108 -7.10 -3.17 3.58
C TRP A 108 -7.46 -2.27 2.40
N LEU A 109 -6.50 -1.94 1.52
CA LEU A 109 -6.76 -1.19 0.29
C LEU A 109 -7.75 -1.91 -0.64
N TYR A 110 -7.62 -3.22 -0.80
CA TYR A 110 -8.58 -4.03 -1.55
C TYR A 110 -9.98 -3.95 -0.93
N GLN A 111 -10.11 -4.00 0.39
CA GLN A 111 -11.40 -3.87 1.04
C GLN A 111 -12.06 -2.50 0.78
N LYS A 112 -11.26 -1.43 0.74
CA LYS A 112 -11.72 -0.05 0.50
C LYS A 112 -12.01 0.25 -0.97
N THR A 113 -11.17 -0.23 -1.88
CA THR A 113 -11.21 0.16 -3.31
C THR A 113 -11.78 -0.91 -4.23
N LYS A 114 -11.82 -2.18 -3.78
CA LYS A 114 -12.13 -3.38 -4.59
C LYS A 114 -11.14 -3.67 -5.72
N VAL A 115 -9.97 -3.03 -5.69
CA VAL A 115 -8.84 -3.29 -6.59
C VAL A 115 -7.81 -4.14 -5.86
N PHE A 116 -7.30 -5.18 -6.54
CA PHE A 116 -6.28 -6.07 -5.97
C PHE A 116 -4.89 -5.46 -6.15
N TYR A 117 -4.08 -5.47 -5.08
CA TYR A 117 -2.72 -4.92 -5.01
C TYR A 117 -1.76 -5.94 -4.41
#